data_AF-A0A518FHE4-F1
#
_entry.id   AF-A0A518FHE4-F1
#
_cell.length_a   1.000
_cell.length_b   1.000
_cell.length_c   1.000
_cell.angle_alpha   90.00
_cell.angle_beta   90.00
_cell.angle_gamma   90.00
#
_symmetry.space_group_name_H-M   'P 1'
#
loop_
_entity.id
_entity.type
_entity.pdbx_description
1 polymer ?
#
loop_
_entity_poly.entity_id
_entity_poly.type
_entity_poly.pdbx_seq_one_letter_code
_entity_poly.pdbx_strand_id
1 'polypeptide(L)'
;MNLLRLTIVLLFLLMTSFVSAQETDAEPPQMEVTRQAYFAAIDDARAEVLAALDKKMQAARRAGDLKSLERITVEKNRFIKKGTFPASINETTLNHKISLALLKLKNEFKDAIKEAVKQGNRETAARLRKELKSFEDAPWQHSSWGFADYKVLSGAEDWQPFANKVRAYTNRGYVWIEIPPACPLKQFTPVVGGKNTPLQIHVTSPGWVFIAFSQGNQDQAQAYLARHAWQPTPYTFAYNADGGTSMRIFRKQLTAGEYEIPRINFSGPFLVKP
;
A
#
# COMPACT_ATOMS: atom_id res chain seq x y z
N MET A 1 -2.28 58.42 43.15
CA MET A 1 -1.14 57.64 42.65
C MET A 1 -1.28 56.11 42.78
N ASN A 2 -2.41 55.53 43.21
CA ASN A 2 -2.50 54.08 43.50
C ASN A 2 -3.65 53.29 42.81
N LEU A 3 -4.44 53.88 41.90
CA LEU A 3 -5.53 53.15 41.21
C LEU A 3 -5.22 52.71 39.77
N LEU A 4 -4.12 53.16 39.17
CA LEU A 4 -3.79 52.86 37.76
C LEU A 4 -2.87 51.64 37.57
N ARG A 5 -2.38 51.03 38.66
CA ARG A 5 -1.48 49.86 38.61
C ARG A 5 -2.17 48.51 38.82
N LEU A 6 -3.46 48.51 39.17
CA LEU A 6 -4.20 47.27 39.43
C LEU A 6 -4.94 46.71 38.20
N THR A 7 -5.07 47.48 37.13
CA THR A 7 -5.84 47.09 35.93
C THR A 7 -5.03 46.32 34.88
N ILE A 8 -3.69 46.29 35.00
CA ILE A 8 -2.81 45.65 34.00
C ILE A 8 -2.48 44.19 34.36
N VAL A 9 -2.71 43.76 35.59
CA VAL A 9 -2.44 42.36 36.02
C VAL A 9 -3.62 41.42 35.69
N LEU A 10 -4.84 41.94 35.47
CA LEU A 10 -6.03 41.12 35.23
C LEU A 10 -6.24 40.72 33.75
N LEU A 11 -5.50 41.31 32.80
CA LEU A 11 -5.63 40.99 31.37
C LEU A 11 -4.71 39.84 30.89
N PHE A 12 -3.83 39.34 31.75
CA PHE A 12 -2.91 38.24 31.41
C PHE A 12 -3.44 36.85 31.79
N LEU A 13 -4.60 36.76 32.44
CA LEU A 13 -5.21 35.50 32.90
C LEU A 13 -6.27 34.92 31.96
N LEU A 14 -6.56 35.57 30.82
CA LEU A 14 -7.52 35.07 29.80
C LEU A 14 -6.85 34.58 28.52
N MET A 15 -5.51 34.58 28.45
CA MET A 15 -4.73 33.94 27.39
C MET A 15 -4.27 32.54 27.83
N THR A 16 -5.15 31.75 28.44
CA THR A 16 -4.95 30.29 28.40
C THR A 16 -5.15 29.90 26.95
N SER A 17 -4.04 29.80 26.22
CA SER A 17 -3.98 29.13 24.94
C SER A 17 -4.75 27.84 25.09
N PHE A 18 -5.91 27.74 24.43
CA PHE A 18 -6.49 26.47 24.07
C PHE A 18 -5.46 25.83 23.15
N VAL A 19 -4.44 25.21 23.75
CA VAL A 19 -3.73 24.10 23.13
C VAL A 19 -4.82 23.06 23.02
N SER A 20 -5.58 23.13 21.93
CA SER A 20 -6.30 21.98 21.43
C SER A 20 -5.22 20.92 21.30
N ALA A 21 -5.14 20.03 22.28
CA ALA A 21 -4.60 18.72 22.05
C ALA A 21 -5.41 18.22 20.86
N GLN A 22 -4.86 18.37 19.66
CA GLN A 22 -5.21 17.53 18.53
C GLN A 22 -4.86 16.15 19.05
N GLU A 23 -5.82 15.52 19.71
CA GLU A 23 -5.85 14.10 19.98
C GLU A 23 -5.69 13.51 18.59
N THR A 24 -4.43 13.17 18.30
CA THR A 24 -4.04 12.69 17.00
C THR A 24 -4.87 11.44 16.81
N ASP A 25 -5.62 11.44 15.73
CA ASP A 25 -6.62 10.45 15.33
C ASP A 25 -5.91 9.13 14.95
N ALA A 26 -5.04 8.67 15.85
CA ALA A 26 -4.05 7.64 15.66
C ALA A 26 -4.75 6.29 15.74
N GLU A 27 -4.67 5.54 14.66
CA GLU A 27 -5.23 4.19 14.62
C GLU A 27 -4.53 3.29 15.64
N PRO A 28 -5.26 2.33 16.26
CA PRO A 28 -4.64 1.38 17.17
C PRO A 28 -3.48 0.66 16.48
N PRO A 29 -2.28 0.60 17.08
CA PRO A 29 -1.11 -0.03 16.44
C PRO A 29 -1.34 -1.50 16.09
N GLN A 30 -2.24 -2.18 16.80
CA GLN A 30 -2.66 -3.56 16.53
C GLN A 30 -3.36 -3.75 15.18
N MET A 31 -4.07 -2.71 14.69
CA MET A 31 -4.73 -2.76 13.38
C MET A 31 -3.71 -2.95 12.27
N GLU A 32 -2.58 -2.28 12.43
CA GLU A 32 -1.54 -2.31 11.44
C GLU A 32 -0.88 -3.68 11.32
N VAL A 33 -0.52 -4.26 12.46
CA VAL A 33 -0.01 -5.64 12.54
C VAL A 33 -0.99 -6.62 11.90
N THR A 34 -2.29 -6.41 12.10
CA THR A 34 -3.32 -7.31 11.56
C THR A 34 -3.49 -7.17 10.04
N ARG A 35 -3.44 -5.93 9.50
CA ARG A 35 -3.41 -5.71 8.05
C ARG A 35 -2.21 -6.40 7.41
N GLN A 36 -1.03 -6.24 8.01
CA GLN A 36 0.19 -6.88 7.53
C GLN A 36 0.07 -8.41 7.55
N ALA A 37 -0.43 -8.98 8.63
CA ALA A 37 -0.64 -10.41 8.74
C ALA A 37 -1.63 -10.95 7.68
N TYR A 38 -2.67 -10.18 7.35
CA TYR A 38 -3.60 -10.53 6.28
C TYR A 38 -2.92 -10.57 4.91
N PHE A 39 -2.14 -9.55 4.55
CA PHE A 39 -1.39 -9.56 3.27
C PHE A 39 -0.32 -10.64 3.23
N ALA A 40 0.39 -10.88 4.33
CA ALA A 40 1.36 -11.96 4.41
C ALA A 40 0.69 -13.33 4.17
N ALA A 41 -0.50 -13.57 4.74
CA ALA A 41 -1.22 -14.82 4.51
C ALA A 41 -1.63 -15.02 3.04
N ILE A 42 -1.93 -13.92 2.34
CA ILE A 42 -2.23 -13.93 0.90
C ILE A 42 -0.98 -14.27 0.08
N ASP A 43 0.13 -13.60 0.38
CA ASP A 43 1.40 -13.81 -0.31
C ASP A 43 1.90 -15.25 -0.09
N ASP A 44 1.78 -15.77 1.13
CA ASP A 44 2.11 -17.15 1.44
C ASP A 44 1.23 -18.14 0.65
N ALA A 45 -0.07 -17.90 0.59
CA ALA A 45 -0.99 -18.73 -0.19
C ALA A 45 -0.61 -18.74 -1.68
N ARG A 46 -0.21 -17.59 -2.22
CA ARG A 46 0.28 -17.48 -3.59
C ARG A 46 1.58 -18.27 -3.79
N ALA A 47 2.52 -18.17 -2.87
CA ALA A 47 3.78 -18.91 -2.92
C ALA A 47 3.55 -20.43 -2.88
N GLU A 48 2.63 -20.90 -2.03
CA GLU A 48 2.23 -22.31 -1.94
C GLU A 48 1.65 -22.84 -3.27
N VAL A 49 0.79 -22.07 -3.94
CA VAL A 49 0.27 -22.43 -5.28
C VAL A 49 1.41 -22.58 -6.29
N LEU A 50 2.33 -21.61 -6.35
CA LEU A 50 3.45 -21.65 -7.29
C LEU A 50 4.37 -22.84 -7.03
N ALA A 51 4.70 -23.10 -5.77
CA ALA A 51 5.51 -24.26 -5.37
C ALA A 51 4.83 -25.59 -5.73
N ALA A 52 3.50 -25.69 -5.54
CA ALA A 52 2.74 -26.87 -5.92
C ALA A 52 2.73 -27.10 -7.44
N LEU A 53 2.56 -26.05 -8.23
CA LEU A 53 2.67 -26.13 -9.70
C LEU A 53 4.07 -26.56 -10.14
N ASP A 54 5.12 -25.99 -9.56
CA ASP A 54 6.50 -26.36 -9.88
C ASP A 54 6.80 -27.82 -9.55
N LYS A 55 6.31 -28.32 -8.41
CA LYS A 55 6.40 -29.74 -8.06
C LYS A 55 5.69 -30.63 -9.10
N LYS A 56 4.51 -30.22 -9.58
CA LYS A 56 3.78 -30.94 -10.64
C LYS A 56 4.51 -30.89 -11.98
N MET A 57 5.11 -29.75 -12.35
CA MET A 57 5.93 -29.63 -13.56
C MET A 57 7.15 -30.55 -13.50
N GLN A 58 7.83 -30.63 -12.35
CA GLN A 58 8.96 -31.54 -12.16
C GLN A 58 8.53 -33.01 -12.27
N ALA A 59 7.38 -33.38 -11.70
CA ALA A 59 6.83 -34.73 -11.83
C ALA A 59 6.52 -35.09 -13.30
N ALA A 60 5.87 -34.18 -14.04
CA ALA A 60 5.59 -34.37 -15.46
C ALA A 60 6.87 -34.54 -16.30
N ARG A 61 7.91 -33.74 -16.02
CA ARG A 61 9.24 -33.87 -16.66
C ARG A 61 9.87 -35.24 -16.40
N ARG A 62 9.87 -35.71 -15.14
CA ARG A 62 10.43 -37.02 -14.77
C ARG A 62 9.67 -38.18 -15.43
N ALA A 63 8.36 -38.02 -15.63
CA ALA A 63 7.52 -39.01 -16.29
C ALA A 63 7.56 -38.95 -17.84
N GLY A 64 8.22 -37.95 -18.43
CA GLY A 64 8.16 -37.73 -19.88
C GLY A 64 6.78 -37.30 -20.39
N ASP A 65 5.90 -36.79 -19.53
CA ASP A 65 4.54 -36.37 -19.89
C ASP A 65 4.53 -34.91 -20.38
N LEU A 66 4.80 -34.73 -21.68
CA LEU A 66 4.82 -33.43 -22.33
C LEU A 66 3.47 -32.69 -22.21
N LYS A 67 2.36 -33.40 -22.39
CA LYS A 67 1.01 -32.82 -22.38
C LYS A 67 0.67 -32.22 -21.01
N SER A 68 1.00 -32.93 -19.92
CA SER A 68 0.82 -32.37 -18.58
C SER A 68 1.75 -31.18 -18.33
N LEU A 69 3.00 -31.24 -18.77
CA LEU A 69 3.95 -30.14 -18.59
C LEU A 69 3.47 -28.84 -19.27
N GLU A 70 3.00 -28.92 -20.51
CA GLU A 70 2.45 -27.78 -21.25
C GLU A 70 1.22 -27.20 -20.55
N ARG A 71 0.27 -28.06 -20.16
CA ARG A 71 -0.94 -27.65 -19.44
C ARG A 71 -0.60 -26.92 -18.14
N ILE A 72 0.28 -27.48 -17.31
CA ILE A 72 0.67 -26.87 -16.04
C ILE A 72 1.42 -25.56 -16.27
N THR A 73 2.22 -25.46 -17.33
CA THR A 73 2.90 -24.20 -17.71
C THR A 73 1.90 -23.10 -18.05
N VAL A 74 0.85 -23.43 -18.82
CA VAL A 74 -0.24 -22.48 -19.14
C VAL A 74 -1.00 -22.07 -17.88
N GLU A 75 -1.32 -23.02 -17.00
CA GLU A 75 -1.96 -22.75 -15.71
C GLU A 75 -1.10 -21.83 -14.83
N LYS A 76 0.20 -22.11 -14.70
CA LYS A 76 1.15 -21.26 -13.95
C LYS A 76 1.22 -19.85 -14.51
N ASN A 77 1.33 -19.72 -15.83
CA ASN A 77 1.36 -18.41 -16.49
C ASN A 77 0.04 -17.65 -16.31
N ARG A 78 -1.10 -18.36 -16.34
CA ARG A 78 -2.41 -17.75 -16.08
C ARG A 78 -2.54 -17.30 -14.62
N PHE A 79 -2.06 -18.10 -13.67
CA PHE A 79 -2.05 -17.73 -12.27
C PHE A 79 -1.14 -16.54 -12.00
N ILE A 80 0.07 -16.50 -12.56
CA ILE A 80 0.99 -15.36 -12.43
C ILE A 80 0.37 -14.10 -13.04
N LYS A 81 -0.13 -14.21 -14.28
CA LYS A 81 -0.57 -13.03 -15.04
C LYS A 81 -1.95 -12.52 -14.67
N LYS A 82 -2.88 -13.42 -14.38
CA LYS A 82 -4.30 -13.09 -14.18
C LYS A 82 -4.75 -13.33 -12.75
N GLY A 83 -3.94 -14.00 -11.92
CA GLY A 83 -4.33 -14.50 -10.59
C GLY A 83 -5.35 -15.64 -10.63
N THR A 84 -5.70 -16.16 -11.83
CA THR A 84 -6.71 -17.21 -11.98
C THR A 84 -6.23 -18.50 -11.34
N PHE A 85 -7.02 -19.05 -10.42
CA PHE A 85 -6.65 -20.25 -9.69
C PHE A 85 -6.44 -21.44 -10.64
N PRO A 86 -5.31 -22.15 -10.56
CA PRO A 86 -5.07 -23.33 -11.40
C PRO A 86 -6.07 -24.44 -11.07
N ALA A 87 -6.71 -24.99 -12.10
CA ALA A 87 -7.62 -26.14 -11.93
C ALA A 87 -6.90 -27.39 -11.39
N SER A 88 -5.57 -27.47 -11.54
CA SER A 88 -4.78 -28.57 -10.98
C SER A 88 -4.49 -28.44 -9.48
N ILE A 89 -4.80 -27.32 -8.83
CA ILE A 89 -4.53 -27.11 -7.40
C ILE A 89 -5.85 -27.23 -6.62
N ASN A 90 -5.77 -27.75 -5.38
CA ASN A 90 -6.92 -27.81 -4.49
C ASN A 90 -7.16 -26.42 -3.86
N GLU A 91 -8.25 -25.78 -4.24
CA GLU A 91 -8.63 -24.44 -3.79
C GLU A 91 -9.02 -24.39 -2.31
N THR A 92 -9.59 -25.48 -1.79
CA THR A 92 -10.19 -25.53 -0.45
C THR A 92 -9.19 -25.17 0.66
N THR A 93 -7.97 -25.73 0.61
CA THR A 93 -6.94 -25.48 1.65
C THR A 93 -6.49 -24.01 1.64
N LEU A 94 -6.33 -23.43 0.44
CA LEU A 94 -5.85 -22.06 0.27
C LEU A 94 -6.94 -21.05 0.64
N ASN A 95 -8.17 -21.29 0.19
CA ASN A 95 -9.33 -20.49 0.59
C ASN A 95 -9.55 -20.53 2.10
N HIS A 96 -9.31 -21.67 2.75
CA HIS A 96 -9.40 -21.77 4.20
C HIS A 96 -8.38 -20.86 4.90
N LYS A 97 -7.10 -20.91 4.50
CA LYS A 97 -6.03 -20.07 5.07
C LYS A 97 -6.34 -18.57 4.94
N ILE A 98 -6.76 -18.16 3.74
CA ILE A 98 -7.13 -16.78 3.44
C ILE A 98 -8.37 -16.35 4.23
N SER A 99 -9.38 -17.22 4.31
CA SER A 99 -10.61 -16.94 5.06
C SER A 99 -10.34 -16.77 6.55
N LEU A 100 -9.41 -17.56 7.12
CA LEU A 100 -8.98 -17.40 8.51
C LEU A 100 -8.27 -16.06 8.74
N ALA A 101 -7.38 -15.67 7.82
CA ALA A 101 -6.70 -14.37 7.89
C ALA A 101 -7.69 -13.21 7.79
N LEU A 102 -8.67 -13.30 6.87
CA LEU A 102 -9.74 -12.32 6.73
C LEU A 102 -10.62 -12.28 7.98
N LEU A 103 -10.97 -13.43 8.56
CA LEU A 103 -11.76 -13.49 9.78
C LEU A 103 -11.05 -12.78 10.94
N LYS A 104 -9.74 -13.02 11.10
CA LYS A 104 -8.92 -12.32 12.10
C LYS A 104 -8.95 -10.81 11.88
N LEU A 105 -8.71 -10.37 10.63
CA LEU A 105 -8.78 -8.96 10.25
C LEU A 105 -10.15 -8.35 10.60
N LYS A 106 -11.24 -9.03 10.23
CA LYS A 106 -12.61 -8.58 10.50
C LYS A 106 -12.89 -8.40 11.98
N ASN A 107 -12.41 -9.31 12.82
CA ASN A 107 -12.62 -9.22 14.27
C ASN A 107 -11.89 -7.99 14.85
N GLU A 108 -10.63 -7.77 14.46
CA GLU A 108 -9.85 -6.62 14.91
C GLU A 108 -10.48 -5.28 14.44
N PHE A 109 -10.95 -5.20 13.20
CA PHE A 109 -11.71 -4.04 12.72
C PHE A 109 -12.99 -3.80 13.53
N LYS A 110 -13.74 -4.86 13.84
CA LYS A 110 -14.97 -4.73 14.64
C LYS A 110 -14.67 -4.21 16.04
N ASP A 111 -13.61 -4.69 16.67
CA ASP A 111 -13.20 -4.24 18.00
C ASP A 111 -12.72 -2.78 17.96
N ALA A 112 -11.91 -2.40 16.98
CA ALA A 112 -11.47 -1.02 16.78
C ALA A 112 -12.64 -0.05 16.49
N ILE A 113 -13.59 -0.45 15.65
CA ILE A 113 -14.81 0.33 15.37
C ILE A 113 -15.63 0.51 16.65
N LYS A 114 -15.82 -0.57 17.42
CA LYS A 114 -16.57 -0.53 18.68
C LYS A 114 -15.92 0.43 19.68
N GLU A 115 -14.60 0.39 19.78
CA GLU A 115 -13.86 1.26 20.69
C GLU A 115 -13.91 2.74 20.27
N ALA A 116 -13.72 3.03 18.98
CA ALA A 116 -13.88 4.38 18.45
C ALA A 116 -15.29 4.97 18.70
N VAL A 117 -16.34 4.14 18.60
CA VAL A 117 -17.72 4.55 18.92
C VAL A 117 -17.89 4.88 20.40
N LYS A 118 -17.33 4.07 21.32
CA LYS A 118 -17.39 4.35 22.77
C LYS A 118 -16.71 5.66 23.13
N GLN A 119 -15.61 5.99 22.45
CA GLN A 119 -14.87 7.24 22.62
C GLN A 119 -15.57 8.46 21.98
N GLY A 120 -16.70 8.26 21.31
CA GLY A 120 -17.41 9.33 20.58
C GLY A 120 -16.78 9.71 19.24
N ASN A 121 -15.73 9.01 18.80
CA ASN A 121 -15.02 9.28 17.55
C ASN A 121 -15.72 8.64 16.35
N ARG A 122 -16.80 9.30 15.90
CA ARG A 122 -17.66 8.82 14.80
C ARG A 122 -16.95 8.78 13.45
N GLU A 123 -16.02 9.71 13.21
CA GLU A 123 -15.30 9.80 11.94
C GLU A 123 -14.34 8.61 11.76
N THR A 124 -13.53 8.31 12.79
CA THR A 124 -12.65 7.13 12.77
C THR A 124 -13.46 5.84 12.63
N ALA A 125 -14.58 5.69 13.35
CA ALA A 125 -15.44 4.52 13.21
C ALA A 125 -15.99 4.35 11.77
N ALA A 126 -16.40 5.45 11.12
CA ALA A 126 -16.88 5.43 9.74
C ALA A 126 -15.75 5.08 8.74
N ARG A 127 -14.55 5.65 8.93
CA ARG A 127 -13.35 5.33 8.14
C ARG A 127 -13.00 3.85 8.22
N LEU A 128 -12.90 3.31 9.44
CA LEU A 128 -12.59 1.90 9.69
C LEU A 128 -13.67 0.98 9.09
N ARG A 129 -14.96 1.34 9.18
CA ARG A 129 -16.04 0.56 8.55
C ARG A 129 -15.93 0.53 7.03
N LYS A 130 -15.61 1.67 6.40
CA LYS A 130 -15.41 1.75 4.95
C LYS A 130 -14.19 0.92 4.52
N GLU A 131 -13.12 0.95 5.29
CA GLU A 131 -11.93 0.15 5.04
C GLU A 131 -12.22 -1.34 5.21
N LEU A 132 -12.88 -1.76 6.30
CA LEU A 132 -13.32 -3.14 6.50
C LEU A 132 -14.17 -3.62 5.31
N LYS A 133 -15.12 -2.81 4.85
CA LYS A 133 -15.93 -3.14 3.69
C LYS A 133 -15.08 -3.32 2.43
N SER A 134 -14.03 -2.52 2.24
CA SER A 134 -13.07 -2.74 1.16
C SER A 134 -12.31 -4.07 1.30
N PHE A 135 -12.08 -4.55 2.53
CA PHE A 135 -11.58 -5.89 2.87
C PHE A 135 -12.67 -6.98 2.92
N GLU A 136 -13.93 -6.68 2.63
CA GLU A 136 -14.98 -7.69 2.43
C GLU A 136 -15.40 -7.78 0.94
N ASP A 137 -15.34 -6.66 0.23
CA ASP A 137 -15.76 -6.53 -1.16
C ASP A 137 -14.64 -6.81 -2.16
N ALA A 138 -13.36 -6.68 -1.78
CA ALA A 138 -12.31 -6.91 -2.77
C ALA A 138 -12.31 -8.37 -3.25
N PRO A 139 -12.04 -8.55 -4.55
CA PRO A 139 -12.26 -9.81 -5.24
C PRO A 139 -11.16 -10.84 -4.93
N TRP A 140 -10.63 -10.92 -3.71
CA TRP A 140 -9.77 -12.07 -3.35
C TRP A 140 -10.49 -13.40 -3.55
N GLN A 141 -11.82 -13.42 -3.40
CA GLN A 141 -12.64 -14.59 -3.74
C GLN A 141 -12.65 -14.92 -5.25
N HIS A 142 -12.17 -14.00 -6.09
CA HIS A 142 -12.07 -14.12 -7.55
C HIS A 142 -10.68 -13.69 -8.05
N SER A 143 -9.68 -14.49 -7.69
CA SER A 143 -8.59 -14.88 -8.59
C SER A 143 -7.82 -13.76 -9.32
N SER A 144 -7.38 -12.70 -8.62
CA SER A 144 -6.46 -11.68 -9.17
C SER A 144 -5.39 -11.23 -8.15
N TRP A 145 -4.87 -12.22 -7.44
CA TRP A 145 -3.96 -12.17 -6.29
C TRP A 145 -2.54 -11.61 -6.51
N GLY A 146 -2.24 -11.06 -7.68
CA GLY A 146 -0.87 -10.71 -8.06
C GLY A 146 -0.49 -9.25 -7.82
N PHE A 147 0.81 -9.01 -7.66
CA PHE A 147 1.42 -7.75 -8.10
C PHE A 147 1.30 -7.68 -9.61
N ALA A 148 0.97 -6.51 -10.13
CA ALA A 148 1.01 -6.28 -11.56
C ALA A 148 2.47 -6.34 -12.04
N ASP A 149 2.73 -7.04 -13.14
CA ASP A 149 3.96 -6.86 -13.90
C ASP A 149 3.76 -5.65 -14.80
N TYR A 150 4.67 -4.69 -14.75
CA TYR A 150 4.60 -3.50 -15.59
C TYR A 150 5.98 -3.06 -16.06
N LYS A 151 6.01 -2.43 -17.23
CA LYS A 151 7.17 -1.72 -17.77
C LYS A 151 7.00 -0.24 -17.53
N VAL A 152 8.04 0.45 -17.09
CA VAL A 152 8.07 1.91 -17.08
C VAL A 152 8.33 2.37 -18.51
N LEU A 153 7.45 3.22 -19.03
CA LEU A 153 7.57 3.82 -20.36
C LEU A 153 8.27 5.18 -20.28
N SER A 154 7.96 5.97 -19.24
CA SER A 154 8.58 7.29 -19.02
C SER A 154 8.44 7.74 -17.57
N GLY A 155 9.20 8.77 -17.21
CA GLY A 155 9.03 9.51 -15.94
C GLY A 155 9.74 8.89 -14.73
N ALA A 156 10.26 7.67 -14.86
CA ALA A 156 11.13 7.06 -13.87
C ALA A 156 12.28 6.26 -14.51
N GLU A 157 13.33 6.06 -13.73
CA GLU A 157 14.58 5.40 -14.13
C GLU A 157 14.60 3.94 -13.65
N ASP A 158 15.75 3.26 -13.79
CA ASP A 158 15.92 1.86 -13.41
C ASP A 158 15.58 1.54 -11.95
N TRP A 159 15.02 0.35 -11.73
CA TRP A 159 14.69 -0.18 -10.41
C TRP A 159 15.90 -0.18 -9.47
N GLN A 160 15.75 0.47 -8.32
CA GLN A 160 16.73 0.52 -7.25
C GLN A 160 16.23 -0.23 -6.01
N PRO A 161 17.12 -0.72 -5.14
CA PRO A 161 16.74 -1.27 -3.84
C PRO A 161 16.01 -0.21 -2.98
N PHE A 162 14.86 -0.57 -2.42
CA PHE A 162 14.11 0.30 -1.53
C PHE A 162 14.59 0.13 -0.09
N ALA A 163 15.66 0.85 0.26
CA ALA A 163 16.32 0.77 1.56
C ALA A 163 16.79 2.13 2.05
N ASN A 164 16.95 2.29 3.37
CA ASN A 164 17.47 3.52 3.97
C ASN A 164 18.85 3.85 3.39
N LYS A 165 19.13 5.15 3.23
CA LYS A 165 20.35 5.71 2.59
C LYS A 165 20.47 5.49 1.08
N VAL A 166 19.54 4.75 0.45
CA VAL A 166 19.47 4.70 -1.02
C VAL A 166 18.91 6.02 -1.55
N ARG A 167 19.50 6.52 -2.64
CA ARG A 167 19.15 7.81 -3.25
C ARG A 167 17.75 7.77 -3.87
N ALA A 168 16.85 8.62 -3.40
CA ALA A 168 15.46 8.68 -3.86
C ALA A 168 15.31 9.31 -5.25
N TYR A 169 16.13 10.31 -5.61
CA TYR A 169 16.03 11.04 -6.87
C TYR A 169 17.33 10.97 -7.67
N THR A 170 17.25 10.92 -8.99
CA THR A 170 18.46 10.78 -9.81
C THR A 170 19.30 12.05 -9.91
N ASN A 171 18.68 13.23 -9.83
CA ASN A 171 19.34 14.53 -9.93
C ASN A 171 19.43 15.29 -8.59
N ARG A 172 19.20 14.63 -7.45
CA ARG A 172 19.28 15.25 -6.12
C ARG A 172 19.99 14.35 -5.12
N GLY A 173 20.57 14.96 -4.08
CA GLY A 173 21.24 14.26 -2.99
C GLY A 173 20.28 13.63 -1.96
N TYR A 174 18.98 13.57 -2.23
CA TYR A 174 18.02 13.06 -1.25
C TYR A 174 18.06 11.53 -1.18
N VAL A 175 18.02 11.00 0.04
CA VAL A 175 18.02 9.57 0.31
C VAL A 175 16.82 9.18 1.15
N TRP A 176 16.37 7.94 1.01
CA TRP A 176 15.33 7.38 1.86
C TRP A 176 15.80 7.29 3.31
N ILE A 177 14.90 7.66 4.22
CA ILE A 177 15.03 7.55 5.67
C ILE A 177 13.72 6.96 6.23
N GLU A 178 13.80 6.34 7.40
CA GLU A 178 12.62 5.86 8.12
C GLU A 178 11.77 4.81 7.36
N ILE A 179 12.37 4.02 6.46
CA ILE A 179 11.67 2.85 5.90
C ILE A 179 11.43 1.84 7.04
N PRO A 180 10.16 1.47 7.33
CA PRO A 180 9.86 0.53 8.41
C PRO A 180 10.50 -0.85 8.13
N PRO A 181 11.09 -1.53 9.13
CA PRO A 181 11.64 -2.87 8.95
C PRO A 181 10.63 -3.90 8.42
N ALA A 182 9.35 -3.73 8.76
CA ALA A 182 8.25 -4.57 8.32
C ALA A 182 7.71 -4.22 6.91
N CYS A 183 8.31 -3.24 6.21
CA CYS A 183 7.88 -2.88 4.87
C CYS A 183 8.13 -4.04 3.88
N PRO A 184 7.09 -4.54 3.19
CA PRO A 184 7.23 -5.64 2.24
C PRO A 184 7.89 -5.18 0.94
N LEU A 185 7.90 -3.86 0.66
CA LEU A 185 8.44 -3.28 -0.56
C LEU A 185 9.98 -3.40 -0.57
N LYS A 186 10.53 -3.84 -1.71
CA LYS A 186 11.98 -4.10 -1.87
C LYS A 186 12.62 -3.28 -2.98
N GLN A 187 11.84 -2.76 -3.92
CA GLN A 187 12.37 -1.96 -5.02
C GLN A 187 11.51 -0.71 -5.27
N PHE A 188 12.14 0.32 -5.83
CA PHE A 188 11.48 1.53 -6.28
C PHE A 188 12.12 2.08 -7.55
N THR A 189 11.43 2.96 -8.28
CA THR A 189 11.99 3.67 -9.44
C THR A 189 12.28 5.12 -9.06
N PRO A 190 13.55 5.57 -9.04
CA PRO A 190 13.86 6.96 -8.76
C PRO A 190 13.34 7.85 -9.90
N VAL A 191 12.93 9.06 -9.54
CA VAL A 191 12.41 10.06 -10.48
C VAL A 191 13.33 11.27 -10.55
N VAL A 192 13.26 12.01 -11.66
CA VAL A 192 14.02 13.25 -11.82
C VAL A 192 13.26 14.38 -11.12
N GLY A 193 13.79 14.87 -10.00
CA GLY A 193 13.17 15.94 -9.22
C GLY A 193 13.14 17.26 -9.99
N GLY A 194 11.96 17.89 -10.08
CA GLY A 194 11.78 19.16 -10.78
C GLY A 194 11.26 19.05 -12.22
N LYS A 195 11.32 17.88 -12.88
CA LYS A 195 10.73 17.68 -14.23
C LYS A 195 9.26 17.28 -14.16
N ASN A 196 8.37 18.02 -14.81
CA ASN A 196 6.91 17.74 -14.81
C ASN A 196 6.50 16.60 -15.75
N THR A 197 7.29 15.54 -15.81
CA THR A 197 7.02 14.38 -16.65
C THR A 197 6.08 13.42 -15.91
N PRO A 198 4.90 13.10 -16.46
CA PRO A 198 4.05 12.05 -15.92
C PRO A 198 4.79 10.70 -15.92
N LEU A 199 4.46 9.89 -14.93
CA LEU A 199 4.92 8.51 -14.90
C LEU A 199 4.00 7.67 -15.78
N GLN A 200 4.55 7.08 -16.83
CA GLN A 200 3.81 6.21 -17.72
C GLN A 200 4.24 4.77 -17.50
N ILE A 201 3.28 3.88 -17.32
CA ILE A 201 3.52 2.45 -17.17
C ILE A 201 2.67 1.64 -18.15
N HIS A 202 3.24 0.56 -18.66
CA HIS A 202 2.51 -0.47 -19.38
C HIS A 202 2.39 -1.69 -18.49
N VAL A 203 1.20 -1.90 -17.93
CA VAL A 203 0.86 -3.08 -17.14
C VAL A 203 0.69 -4.26 -18.09
N THR A 204 1.61 -5.21 -17.99
CA THR A 204 1.64 -6.45 -18.78
C THR A 204 0.82 -7.57 -18.16
N SER A 205 0.57 -7.51 -16.84
CA SER A 205 -0.29 -8.46 -16.14
C SER A 205 -1.17 -7.74 -15.09
N PRO A 206 -2.49 -8.03 -15.05
CA PRO A 206 -3.36 -7.50 -14.01
C PRO A 206 -2.85 -7.79 -12.60
N GLY A 207 -2.99 -6.81 -11.70
CA GLY A 207 -2.59 -6.95 -10.31
C GLY A 207 -2.47 -5.62 -9.58
N TRP A 208 -1.92 -5.67 -8.38
CA TRP A 208 -1.66 -4.48 -7.57
C TRP A 208 -0.44 -3.73 -8.06
N VAL A 209 -0.62 -2.44 -8.35
CA VAL A 209 0.46 -1.45 -8.52
C VAL A 209 0.51 -0.59 -7.28
N PHE A 210 1.72 -0.27 -6.83
CA PHE A 210 1.96 0.58 -5.67
C PHE A 210 2.70 1.85 -6.09
N ILE A 211 2.27 2.97 -5.53
CA ILE A 211 2.92 4.26 -5.72
C ILE A 211 3.16 4.97 -4.41
N ALA A 212 4.22 5.77 -4.33
CA ALA A 212 4.46 6.69 -3.23
C ALA A 212 4.20 8.13 -3.66
N PHE A 213 3.47 8.87 -2.84
CA PHE A 213 3.37 10.33 -2.97
C PHE A 213 3.84 11.01 -1.70
N SER A 214 4.49 12.17 -1.84
CA SER A 214 4.74 13.02 -0.68
C SER A 214 3.44 13.61 -0.16
N GLN A 215 3.42 13.88 1.14
CA GLN A 215 2.29 14.51 1.80
C GLN A 215 2.20 16.03 1.56
N GLY A 216 3.07 16.61 0.72
CA GLY A 216 2.95 18.00 0.28
C GLY A 216 1.84 18.19 -0.76
N ASN A 217 1.12 19.31 -0.69
CA ASN A 217 -0.02 19.63 -1.58
C ASN A 217 -1.15 18.59 -1.49
N GLN A 218 -1.61 18.32 -0.26
CA GLN A 218 -2.51 17.21 0.06
C GLN A 218 -3.81 17.23 -0.74
N ASP A 219 -4.41 18.39 -0.96
CA ASP A 219 -5.73 18.48 -1.58
C ASP A 219 -5.73 17.94 -3.01
N GLN A 220 -4.74 18.32 -3.82
CA GLN A 220 -4.64 17.85 -5.21
C GLN A 220 -4.32 16.36 -5.27
N ALA A 221 -3.38 15.90 -4.44
CA ALA A 221 -3.00 14.50 -4.38
C ALA A 221 -4.19 13.64 -3.92
N GLN A 222 -4.88 14.04 -2.85
CA GLN A 222 -6.06 13.34 -2.34
C GLN A 222 -7.20 13.33 -3.35
N ALA A 223 -7.47 14.46 -4.03
CA ALA A 223 -8.50 14.53 -5.06
C ALA A 223 -8.23 13.55 -6.21
N TYR A 224 -6.97 13.47 -6.69
CA TYR A 224 -6.59 12.49 -7.71
C TYR A 224 -6.70 11.06 -7.18
N LEU A 225 -6.14 10.78 -6.01
CA LEU A 225 -6.13 9.43 -5.42
C LEU A 225 -7.57 8.93 -5.23
N ALA A 226 -8.47 9.77 -4.73
CA ALA A 226 -9.89 9.47 -4.58
C ALA A 226 -10.58 9.26 -5.94
N ARG A 227 -10.40 10.18 -6.90
CA ARG A 227 -10.98 10.10 -8.25
C ARG A 227 -10.59 8.80 -8.96
N HIS A 228 -9.35 8.36 -8.78
CA HIS A 228 -8.82 7.17 -9.43
C HIS A 228 -8.83 5.93 -8.53
N ALA A 229 -9.53 5.96 -7.38
CA ALA A 229 -9.69 4.83 -6.47
C ALA A 229 -8.35 4.19 -6.01
N TRP A 230 -7.32 5.00 -5.81
CA TRP A 230 -6.11 4.57 -5.13
C TRP A 230 -6.38 4.40 -3.64
N GLN A 231 -6.00 3.25 -3.09
CA GLN A 231 -6.21 2.91 -1.70
C GLN A 231 -4.94 3.21 -0.91
N PRO A 232 -5.00 3.93 0.23
CA PRO A 232 -3.84 4.07 1.09
C PRO A 232 -3.45 2.68 1.60
N THR A 233 -2.14 2.47 1.66
CA THR A 233 -1.55 1.41 2.47
C THR A 233 -1.09 2.05 3.79
N PRO A 234 -0.71 1.24 4.76
CA PRO A 234 -0.23 1.78 6.02
C PRO A 234 1.24 2.17 6.02
N TYR A 235 1.97 1.88 4.94
CA TYR A 235 3.39 2.20 4.87
C TYR A 235 3.59 3.69 4.62
N THR A 236 4.26 4.31 5.57
CA THR A 236 4.84 5.65 5.46
C THR A 236 6.35 5.56 5.62
N PHE A 237 7.06 6.49 4.98
CA PHE A 237 8.51 6.65 5.09
C PHE A 237 8.85 8.10 4.76
N ALA A 238 10.13 8.48 4.81
CA ALA A 238 10.54 9.81 4.44
C ALA A 238 11.79 9.80 3.54
N TYR A 239 12.09 10.94 2.94
CA TYR A 239 13.43 11.24 2.43
C TYR A 239 13.96 12.51 3.10
N ASN A 240 15.28 12.63 3.19
CA ASN A 240 15.95 13.65 4.01
C ASN A 240 15.92 15.10 3.47
N ALA A 241 14.91 15.51 2.71
CA ALA A 241 14.74 16.92 2.34
C ALA A 241 14.04 17.71 3.46
N ASP A 242 14.55 18.91 3.75
CA ASP A 242 13.97 19.90 4.66
C ASP A 242 13.53 19.32 6.02
N GLY A 243 14.37 18.49 6.63
CA GLY A 243 14.09 17.85 7.92
C GLY A 243 13.29 16.54 7.85
N GLY A 244 12.91 16.09 6.65
CA GLY A 244 12.23 14.82 6.44
C GLY A 244 10.89 15.01 5.72
N THR A 245 10.86 14.77 4.41
CA THR A 245 9.60 14.80 3.65
C THR A 245 8.90 13.46 3.75
N SER A 246 7.76 13.43 4.45
CA SER A 246 6.92 12.23 4.59
C SER A 246 6.26 11.83 3.27
N MET A 247 6.27 10.52 3.03
CA MET A 247 5.72 9.82 1.89
C MET A 247 4.71 8.79 2.37
N ARG A 248 3.62 8.63 1.62
CA ARG A 248 2.62 7.58 1.86
C ARG A 248 2.52 6.68 0.64
N ILE A 249 2.44 5.37 0.89
CA ILE A 249 2.19 4.38 -0.15
C ILE A 249 0.70 4.20 -0.38
N PHE A 250 0.34 4.18 -1.66
CA PHE A 250 -0.98 3.85 -2.16
C PHE A 250 -0.86 2.66 -3.08
N ARG A 251 -1.97 1.92 -3.22
CA ARG A 251 -2.08 0.80 -4.15
C ARG A 251 -3.35 0.88 -4.96
N LYS A 252 -3.32 0.28 -6.14
CA LYS A 252 -4.49 0.14 -6.98
C LYS A 252 -4.38 -1.14 -7.79
N GLN A 253 -5.50 -1.84 -7.93
CA GLN A 253 -5.60 -2.96 -8.84
C GLN A 253 -5.76 -2.43 -10.26
N LEU A 254 -4.80 -2.75 -11.13
CA LEU A 254 -4.81 -2.37 -12.54
C LEU A 254 -4.99 -3.62 -13.41
N THR A 255 -5.61 -3.45 -14.57
CA THR A 255 -5.66 -4.46 -15.63
C THR A 255 -4.45 -4.31 -16.54
N ALA A 256 -4.26 -5.23 -17.49
CA ALA A 256 -3.27 -4.99 -18.53
C ALA A 256 -3.64 -3.74 -19.36
N GLY A 257 -2.65 -2.94 -19.72
CA GLY A 257 -2.86 -1.68 -20.45
C GLY A 257 -1.85 -0.60 -20.08
N GLU A 258 -1.99 0.54 -20.73
CA GLU A 258 -1.18 1.72 -20.45
C GLU A 258 -1.88 2.62 -19.43
N TYR A 259 -1.09 3.13 -18.49
CA TYR A 259 -1.56 4.02 -17.45
C TYR A 259 -0.63 5.21 -17.31
N GLU A 260 -1.22 6.37 -17.14
CA GLU A 260 -0.52 7.59 -16.79
C GLU A 260 -0.81 7.94 -15.33
N ILE A 261 0.24 8.21 -14.56
CA ILE A 261 0.17 8.67 -13.19
C ILE A 261 0.78 10.09 -13.19
N PRO A 262 -0.06 11.13 -13.02
CA PRO A 262 0.40 12.50 -13.13
C PRO A 262 1.33 12.86 -11.97
N ARG A 263 2.19 13.85 -12.22
CA ARG A 263 2.94 14.52 -11.16
C ARG A 263 2.05 15.56 -10.49
N ILE A 264 1.47 15.18 -9.35
CA ILE A 264 0.51 16.02 -8.62
C ILE A 264 1.20 16.91 -7.58
N ASN A 265 2.45 16.58 -7.23
CA ASN A 265 3.25 17.37 -6.30
C ASN A 265 4.71 17.42 -6.74
N PHE A 266 5.51 18.18 -5.99
CA PHE A 266 6.91 18.37 -6.31
C PHE A 266 7.73 17.08 -6.28
N SER A 267 7.34 16.10 -5.48
CA SER A 267 8.08 14.83 -5.39
C SER A 267 7.78 13.90 -6.58
N GLY A 268 6.58 14.00 -7.14
CA GLY A 268 6.09 13.06 -8.15
C GLY A 268 5.78 11.68 -7.57
N PRO A 269 5.11 10.82 -8.37
CA PRO A 269 4.84 9.44 -7.97
C PRO A 269 6.11 8.59 -8.09
N PHE A 270 6.46 7.87 -7.04
CA PHE A 270 7.43 6.78 -7.14
C PHE A 270 6.69 5.48 -7.39
N LEU A 271 7.13 4.65 -8.34
CA LEU A 271 6.72 3.25 -8.33
C LEU A 271 7.49 2.53 -7.25
N VAL A 272 6.78 1.70 -6.51
CA VAL A 272 7.36 0.80 -5.53
C VAL A 272 6.81 -0.59 -5.76
N LYS A 273 7.58 -1.62 -5.43
CA LYS A 273 7.12 -3.01 -5.46
C LYS A 273 7.84 -3.85 -4.42
N PRO A 274 7.24 -4.96 -3.96
CA PRO A 274 7.91 -5.98 -3.16
C PRO A 274 9.04 -6.69 -3.91
#